data_AF-D1YJ51-F1
#
_entry.id   AF-D1YJ51-F1
#
_cell.length_a   1.000
_cell.length_b   1.000
_cell.length_c   1.000
_cell.angle_alpha   90.00
_cell.angle_beta   90.00
_cell.angle_gamma   90.00
#
_symmetry.space_group_name_H-M   'P 1'
#
loop_
_entity.id
_entity.type
_entity.pdbx_description
1 polymer ?
#
loop_
_entity_poly.entity_id
_entity_poly.type
_entity_poly.pdbx_seq_one_letter_code
_entity_poly.pdbx_strand_id
1 'polypeptide(L)'
;MFDDHFEAWVHGPVILRLYAEYADYGFGSIDEKPDVPVFTEDVENVLEQVWDIYGKYSANELESMTHQEDPWINARKGLSPLQKGKNTISDKDIFDYYIKQAG
;
A
#
# COMPACT_ATOMS: atom_id res chain seq x y z
N MET A 1 -11.41 11.50 4.29
CA MET A 1 -10.01 11.04 4.18
C MET A 1 -9.62 10.53 5.55
N PHE A 2 -8.84 9.44 5.63
CA PHE A 2 -8.39 8.90 6.91
C PHE A 2 -7.10 9.62 7.35
N ASP A 3 -6.81 9.62 8.64
CA ASP A 3 -5.75 10.47 9.25
C ASP A 3 -4.32 9.94 9.07
N ASP A 4 -4.14 8.84 8.33
CA ASP A 4 -2.83 8.27 8.03
C ASP A 4 -2.37 8.61 6.61
N HIS A 5 -1.09 8.35 6.35
CA HIS A 5 -0.48 8.54 5.05
C HIS A 5 0.44 7.36 4.72
N PHE A 6 0.73 7.20 3.43
CA PHE A 6 1.69 6.22 2.96
C PHE A 6 3.10 6.82 2.92
N GLU A 7 4.09 6.10 3.42
CA GLU A 7 5.52 6.40 3.24
C GLU A 7 6.09 5.56 2.09
N ALA A 8 6.95 6.13 1.26
CA ALA A 8 7.58 5.44 0.14
C ALA A 8 8.83 4.66 0.58
N TRP A 9 8.63 3.54 1.26
CA TRP A 9 9.71 2.68 1.74
C TRP A 9 10.42 1.98 0.58
N VAL A 10 11.54 1.32 0.91
CA VAL A 10 12.37 0.61 -0.07
C VAL A 10 11.66 -0.59 -0.69
N HIS A 11 10.70 -1.20 0.03
CA HIS A 11 9.91 -2.36 -0.39
C HIS A 11 8.44 -2.00 -0.66
N GLY A 12 8.20 -0.79 -1.18
CA GLY A 12 6.87 -0.30 -1.51
C GLY A 12 6.24 0.68 -0.49
N PRO A 13 4.99 1.09 -0.72
CA PRO A 13 4.22 1.97 0.15
C PRO A 13 3.92 1.35 1.52
N VAL A 14 4.06 2.11 2.61
CA VAL A 14 3.81 1.63 3.98
C VAL A 14 3.02 2.63 4.80
N ILE A 15 1.99 2.18 5.52
CA ILE A 15 1.37 2.96 6.61
C ILE A 15 2.14 2.63 7.90
N LEU A 16 2.83 3.63 8.47
CA LEU A 16 3.74 3.43 9.59
C LEU A 16 3.06 2.81 10.82
N ARG A 17 1.85 3.27 11.16
CA ARG A 17 1.10 2.74 12.32
C ARG A 17 0.78 1.26 12.16
N LEU A 18 0.28 0.89 10.98
CA LEU A 18 -0.09 -0.50 10.66
C LEU A 18 1.15 -1.41 10.63
N TYR A 19 2.26 -0.93 10.05
CA TYR A 19 3.51 -1.68 10.08
C TYR A 19 4.00 -1.88 11.53
N ALA A 20 3.94 -0.84 12.37
CA ALA A 20 4.38 -0.95 13.77
C ALA A 20 3.54 -1.95 14.58
N GLU A 21 2.24 -2.04 14.30
CA GLU A 21 1.32 -3.00 14.94
C GLU A 21 1.70 -4.45 14.63
N TYR A 22 2.12 -4.74 13.40
CA TYR A 22 2.44 -6.10 12.94
C TYR A 22 3.95 -6.38 12.76
N ALA A 23 4.82 -5.48 13.21
CA ALA A 23 6.26 -5.55 12.94
C ALA A 23 6.93 -6.84 13.47
N ASP A 24 6.42 -7.38 14.59
CA ASP A 24 6.96 -8.56 15.26
C ASP A 24 6.78 -9.85 14.43
N TYR A 25 5.84 -9.87 13.49
CA TYR A 25 5.64 -11.00 12.56
C TYR A 25 6.72 -11.07 11.47
N GLY A 26 7.38 -9.95 11.17
CA GLY A 26 8.43 -9.88 10.15
C GLY A 26 7.93 -10.33 8.77
N PHE A 27 8.55 -11.38 8.21
CA PHE A 27 8.17 -11.97 6.92
C PHE A 27 7.17 -13.12 7.05
N GLY A 28 6.81 -13.50 8.28
CA GLY A 28 5.88 -14.57 8.56
C GLY A 28 4.42 -14.16 8.36
N SER A 29 3.54 -15.14 8.33
CA SER A 29 2.08 -14.90 8.32
C SER A 29 1.65 -14.22 9.63
N ILE A 30 0.69 -13.30 9.52
CA ILE A 30 0.00 -12.73 10.67
C ILE A 30 -1.09 -13.72 11.08
N ASP A 31 -0.87 -14.41 12.20
CA ASP A 31 -1.80 -15.42 12.72
C ASP A 31 -2.89 -14.84 13.64
N GLU A 32 -2.82 -13.54 13.94
CA GLU A 32 -3.83 -12.83 14.70
C GLU A 32 -5.15 -12.77 13.93
N LYS A 33 -6.26 -13.03 14.63
CA LYS A 33 -7.61 -12.94 14.09
C LYS A 33 -8.34 -11.81 14.81
N PRO A 34 -8.25 -10.57 14.29
CA PRO A 34 -8.98 -9.46 14.88
C PRO A 34 -10.48 -9.66 14.68
N ASP A 35 -11.27 -8.98 15.52
CA ASP A 35 -12.71 -8.88 15.32
C ASP A 35 -12.98 -8.20 13.97
N VAL A 36 -13.67 -8.90 13.07
CA VAL A 36 -14.05 -8.36 11.77
C VAL A 36 -15.24 -7.41 11.98
N PRO A 37 -15.11 -6.12 11.64
CA PRO A 37 -16.23 -5.19 11.78
C PRO A 37 -17.32 -5.52 10.75
N VAL A 38 -18.55 -5.12 11.06
CA VAL A 38 -19.66 -5.23 10.11
C VAL A 38 -19.50 -4.15 9.04
N PHE A 39 -19.31 -4.57 7.79
CA PHE A 39 -19.25 -3.70 6.63
C PHE A 39 -20.62 -3.50 6.00
N THR A 40 -20.81 -2.39 5.30
CA THR A 40 -21.92 -2.25 4.34
C THR A 40 -21.60 -3.07 3.09
N GLU A 41 -22.63 -3.49 2.36
CA GLU A 41 -22.48 -4.23 1.09
C GLU A 41 -21.54 -3.52 0.10
N ASP A 42 -21.64 -2.19 -0.02
CA ASP A 42 -20.76 -1.40 -0.88
C ASP A 42 -19.27 -1.49 -0.49
N VAL A 43 -18.98 -1.56 0.81
CA VAL A 43 -17.60 -1.64 1.31
C VAL A 43 -17.07 -3.06 1.12
N GLU A 44 -17.88 -4.07 1.42
CA GLU A 44 -17.54 -5.48 1.20
C GLU A 44 -17.24 -5.75 -0.29
N ASN A 45 -18.08 -5.26 -1.19
CA ASN A 45 -17.87 -5.36 -2.64
C ASN A 45 -16.54 -4.73 -3.10
N VAL A 46 -16.13 -3.61 -2.52
CA VAL A 46 -14.84 -2.98 -2.85
C VAL A 46 -13.68 -3.85 -2.34
N LEU A 47 -13.77 -4.36 -1.11
CA LEU A 47 -12.74 -5.22 -0.53
C LEU A 47 -12.58 -6.53 -1.33
N GLU A 48 -13.69 -7.16 -1.73
CA GLU A 48 -13.68 -8.38 -2.56
C GLU A 48 -13.03 -8.13 -3.93
N GLN A 49 -13.37 -7.03 -4.60
CA GLN A 49 -12.74 -6.67 -5.88
C GLN A 49 -11.22 -6.46 -5.75
N VAL A 50 -10.78 -5.77 -4.70
CA VAL A 50 -9.35 -5.59 -4.42
C VAL A 50 -8.69 -6.95 -4.18
N TRP A 51 -9.33 -7.84 -3.41
CA TRP A 51 -8.82 -9.17 -3.13
C TRP A 51 -8.72 -10.06 -4.37
N ASP A 52 -9.77 -10.10 -5.20
CA ASP A 52 -9.82 -10.90 -6.44
C ASP A 52 -8.76 -10.46 -7.45
N ILE A 53 -8.47 -9.16 -7.52
CA ILE A 53 -7.45 -8.63 -8.42
C ILE A 53 -6.06 -8.89 -7.86
N TYR A 54 -5.80 -8.51 -6.60
CA TYR A 54 -4.44 -8.41 -6.06
C TYR A 54 -4.02 -9.56 -5.14
N GLY A 55 -4.95 -10.26 -4.49
CA GLY A 55 -4.67 -11.29 -3.49
C GLY A 55 -3.95 -12.53 -4.04
N LYS A 56 -3.92 -12.70 -5.35
CA LYS A 56 -3.17 -13.76 -6.04
C LYS A 56 -1.68 -13.47 -6.24
N TYR A 57 -1.26 -12.21 -6.09
CA TYR A 57 0.13 -11.81 -6.30
C TYR A 57 0.96 -12.02 -5.03
N SER A 58 2.20 -12.45 -5.23
CA SER A 58 3.20 -12.51 -4.17
C SER A 58 3.65 -11.12 -3.73
N ALA A 59 4.26 -11.02 -2.54
CA ALA A 59 4.82 -9.77 -2.02
C ALA A 59 5.79 -9.10 -3.02
N ASN A 60 6.65 -9.88 -3.69
CA ASN A 60 7.60 -9.38 -4.68
C ASN A 60 6.91 -8.85 -5.95
N GLU A 61 5.80 -9.47 -6.36
CA GLU A 61 5.02 -9.01 -7.52
C GLU A 61 4.31 -7.68 -7.21
N LEU A 62 3.71 -7.57 -6.02
CA LEU A 62 3.10 -6.32 -5.54
C LEU A 62 4.15 -5.21 -5.39
N GLU A 63 5.32 -5.52 -4.82
CA GLU A 63 6.45 -4.58 -4.73
C GLU A 63 6.85 -4.09 -6.13
N SER A 64 7.05 -5.02 -7.08
CA SER A 64 7.39 -4.69 -8.46
C SER A 64 6.35 -3.80 -9.15
N MET A 65 5.05 -4.03 -8.91
CA MET A 65 3.99 -3.17 -9.42
C MET A 65 4.10 -1.76 -8.86
N THR A 66 4.17 -1.61 -7.53
CA THR A 66 4.25 -0.29 -6.89
C THR A 66 5.50 0.50 -7.29
N HIS A 67 6.62 -0.17 -7.54
CA HIS A 67 7.87 0.47 -7.99
C HIS A 67 7.79 1.02 -9.42
N GLN A 68 6.76 0.67 -10.19
CA GLN A 68 6.49 1.21 -11.52
C GLN A 68 5.49 2.38 -11.50
N GLU A 69 4.89 2.69 -10.35
CA GLU A 69 3.87 3.73 -10.26
C GLU A 69 4.48 5.11 -9.94
N ASP A 70 4.03 6.15 -10.65
CA ASP A 70 4.47 7.53 -10.47
C ASP A 70 4.42 8.02 -9.01
N PRO A 71 3.39 7.71 -8.18
CA PRO A 71 3.31 8.19 -6.81
C PRO A 71 4.49 7.73 -5.95
N TRP A 72 4.88 6.45 -6.04
CA TRP A 72 6.02 5.92 -5.30
C TRP A 72 7.34 6.45 -5.85
N ILE A 73 7.48 6.51 -7.18
CA ILE A 73 8.68 7.06 -7.84
C ILE A 73 8.90 8.52 -7.45
N ASN A 74 7.85 9.33 -7.46
CA ASN A 74 7.90 10.74 -7.11
C ASN A 74 8.33 10.95 -5.66
N ALA A 75 7.73 10.20 -4.73
CA ALA A 75 8.07 10.28 -3.32
C ALA A 75 9.53 9.86 -3.02
N ARG A 76 10.15 9.04 -3.88
CA ARG A 76 11.55 8.60 -3.74
C ARG A 76 12.57 9.39 -4.54
N LYS A 77 12.18 10.48 -5.20
CA LYS A 77 13.11 11.37 -5.91
C LYS A 77 14.27 11.80 -5.00
N GLY A 78 15.49 11.60 -5.47
CA GLY A 78 16.72 11.94 -4.73
C GLY A 78 17.19 10.87 -3.72
N LEU A 79 16.45 9.79 -3.52
CA LEU A 79 16.90 8.64 -2.73
C LEU A 79 17.66 7.64 -3.63
N SER A 80 18.67 6.97 -3.08
CA SER A 80 19.26 5.82 -3.78
C SER A 80 18.32 4.61 -3.77
N PRO A 81 18.48 3.62 -4.67
CA PRO A 81 17.57 2.49 -4.77
C PRO A 81 17.34 1.74 -3.45
N LEU A 82 18.40 1.56 -2.65
CA LEU A 82 18.35 0.84 -1.36
C LEU A 82 18.20 1.76 -0.14
N GLN A 83 18.12 3.07 -0.35
CA GLN A 83 17.94 4.00 0.76
C GLN A 83 16.54 3.85 1.35
N LYS A 84 16.48 3.77 2.68
CA LYS A 84 15.21 3.82 3.43
C LYS A 84 14.48 5.12 3.05
N GLY A 85 13.27 5.01 2.53
CA GLY A 85 12.42 6.17 2.27
C GLY A 85 11.39 6.33 3.39
N LYS A 86 11.18 7.55 3.84
CA LYS A 86 10.11 7.94 4.78
C LYS A 86 9.30 9.12 4.24
N ASN A 87 9.54 9.48 2.99
CA ASN A 87 8.82 10.57 2.35
C ASN A 87 7.37 10.12 2.14
N THR A 88 6.44 11.00 2.47
CA THR A 88 5.02 10.77 2.23
C THR A 88 4.74 10.67 0.73
N ILE A 89 3.97 9.65 0.35
CA ILE A 89 3.35 9.55 -0.97
C ILE A 89 2.16 10.51 -0.98
N SER A 90 2.16 11.44 -1.92
CA SER A 90 1.14 12.47 -2.08
C SER A 90 -0.19 11.85 -2.52
N ASP A 91 -1.28 12.13 -1.81
CA ASP A 91 -2.63 11.71 -2.23
C ASP A 91 -3.01 12.28 -3.60
N LYS A 92 -2.50 13.48 -3.90
CA LYS A 92 -2.66 14.08 -5.23
C LYS A 92 -1.97 13.23 -6.30
N ASP A 93 -0.78 12.72 -6.02
CA ASP A 93 -0.04 11.90 -6.98
C ASP A 93 -0.76 10.58 -7.20
N ILE A 94 -1.26 9.95 -6.13
CA ILE A 94 -2.09 8.73 -6.19
C ILE A 94 -3.33 8.97 -7.07
N PHE A 95 -4.08 10.04 -6.79
CA PHE A 95 -5.26 10.40 -7.56
C PHE A 95 -4.93 10.65 -9.04
N ASP A 96 -3.93 11.49 -9.30
CA ASP A 96 -3.51 11.84 -10.66
C ASP A 96 -3.01 10.63 -11.46
N TYR A 97 -2.43 9.63 -10.79
CA TYR A 97 -1.95 8.41 -11.44
C TYR A 97 -3.12 7.50 -11.86
N TYR A 98 -4.03 7.18 -10.95
CA TYR A 98 -5.12 6.25 -11.23
C TYR A 98 -6.23 6.87 -12.09
N ILE A 99 -6.49 8.18 -12.00
CA ILE A 99 -7.51 8.83 -12.86
C ILE A 99 -7.11 8.80 -14.34
N LYS A 100 -5.82 8.80 -14.66
CA LYS A 100 -5.31 8.69 -16.04
C LYS A 100 -5.53 7.31 -16.65
N GLN A 101 -5.66 6.27 -15.82
CA GLN A 101 -5.87 4.89 -16.27
C GLN A 101 -7.35 4.52 -16.39
N ALA A 102 -8.22 5.33 -15.81
CA ALA A 102 -9.67 5.15 -15.87
C ALA A 102 -10.30 5.62 -17.20
N GLY A 103 -9.52 6.22 -18.10
CA GLY A 103 -9.93 6.66 -19.43
C GLY A 103 -9.33 5.80 -20.52
#